data_AF-A0A662GFU5-F1
#
_entry.id   AF-A0A662GFU5-F1
#
_cell.length_a   1.000
_cell.length_b   1.000
_cell.length_c   1.000
_cell.angle_alpha   90.00
_cell.angle_beta   90.00
_cell.angle_gamma   90.00
#
_symmetry.space_group_name_H-M   'P 1'
#
loop_
_entity.id
_entity.type
_entity.pdbx_description
1 polymer ?
#
loop_
_entity_poly.entity_id
_entity_poly.type
_entity_poly.pdbx_seq_one_letter_code
_entity_poly.pdbx_strand_id
1 'polypeptide(L)'
;MYSEISTPYTEIFYEGKYIKIVLDMPGAVREDIIVEASENDIVVYTSGLSKRYYKKISFKKPIKPETARAKYRNGVLTIIAEVKHRLLFF
;
A
#
# COMPACT_ATOMS: atom_id res chain seq x y z
N MET A 1 -16.32 14.41 -18.15
CA MET A 1 -14.84 14.36 -18.12
C MET A 1 -14.43 13.12 -17.35
N TYR A 2 -13.73 12.16 -17.97
CA TYR A 2 -13.16 11.05 -17.22
C TYR A 2 -12.04 11.61 -16.34
N SER A 3 -12.10 11.43 -15.03
CA SER A 3 -10.98 11.78 -14.15
C SER A 3 -9.79 10.90 -14.51
N GLU A 4 -8.66 11.49 -14.86
CA GLU A 4 -7.41 10.76 -15.09
C GLU A 4 -7.00 9.99 -13.84
N ILE A 5 -6.55 8.75 -14.01
CA ILE A 5 -6.02 7.92 -12.91
C ILE A 5 -4.54 8.28 -12.74
N SER A 6 -4.18 8.81 -11.57
CA SER A 6 -2.81 9.17 -11.23
C SER A 6 -2.07 8.00 -10.58
N THR A 7 -0.77 7.89 -10.84
CA THR A 7 0.10 6.96 -10.09
C THR A 7 0.71 7.72 -8.92
N PRO A 8 0.48 7.31 -7.66
CA PRO A 8 1.07 7.98 -6.51
C PRO A 8 2.58 7.73 -6.47
N TYR A 9 3.33 8.70 -5.92
CA TYR A 9 4.72 8.47 -5.51
C TYR A 9 4.73 7.41 -4.41
N THR A 10 5.74 6.55 -4.40
CA THR A 10 5.77 5.39 -3.50
C THR A 10 7.18 5.10 -3.04
N GLU A 11 7.35 4.97 -1.72
CA GLU A 11 8.58 4.52 -1.10
C GLU A 11 8.34 3.25 -0.29
N ILE A 12 9.34 2.36 -0.27
CA ILE A 12 9.27 1.07 0.42
C ILE A 12 10.48 0.96 1.36
N PHE A 13 10.22 0.73 2.63
CA PHE A 13 11.23 0.54 3.67
C PHE A 13 11.11 -0.87 4.26
N TYR A 14 12.26 -1.52 4.45
CA TYR A 14 12.36 -2.82 5.12
C TYR A 14 12.90 -2.60 6.54
N GLU A 15 12.02 -2.66 7.54
CA GLU A 15 12.32 -2.36 8.94
C GLU A 15 12.29 -3.66 9.77
N GLY A 16 13.37 -4.45 9.65
CA GLY A 16 13.52 -5.71 10.39
C GLY A 16 12.42 -6.72 10.04
N LYS A 17 11.45 -6.87 10.94
CA LYS A 17 10.29 -7.79 10.79
C LYS A 17 9.09 -7.18 10.05
N TYR A 18 9.17 -5.91 9.65
CA TYR A 18 8.10 -5.21 8.95
C TYR A 18 8.55 -4.67 7.59
N ILE A 19 7.61 -4.56 6.67
CA ILE A 19 7.68 -3.65 5.53
C ILE A 19 6.83 -2.42 5.84
N LYS A 20 7.30 -1.25 5.45
CA LYS A 20 6.56 0.01 5.50
C LYS A 20 6.51 0.60 4.10
N ILE A 21 5.30 0.93 3.64
CA ILE A 21 5.05 1.50 2.32
C ILE A 21 4.39 2.86 2.53
N VAL A 22 4.93 3.89 1.90
CA VAL A 22 4.42 5.27 1.98
C VAL A 22 4.01 5.71 0.58
N LEU A 23 2.79 6.22 0.45
CA LEU A 23 2.24 6.72 -0.81
C LEU A 23 1.72 8.15 -0.66
N ASP A 24 2.11 9.02 -1.59
CA ASP A 24 1.58 10.38 -1.68
C ASP A 24 0.32 10.40 -2.54
N MET A 25 -0.82 10.64 -1.90
CA MET A 25 -2.17 10.64 -2.47
C MET A 25 -2.95 11.92 -2.12
N PRO A 26 -2.39 13.13 -2.36
CA PRO A 26 -3.07 14.38 -2.03
C PRO A 26 -4.42 14.52 -2.73
N GLY A 27 -5.45 14.87 -1.97
CA GLY A 27 -6.82 15.05 -2.47
C GLY A 27 -7.63 13.76 -2.60
N ALA A 28 -7.08 12.60 -2.24
CA ALA A 28 -7.87 11.37 -2.09
C ALA A 28 -8.79 11.48 -0.86
N VAL A 29 -10.04 11.05 -1.04
CA VAL A 29 -11.03 10.91 0.04
C VAL A 29 -10.72 9.61 0.78
N ARG A 30 -10.61 9.66 2.11
CA ARG A 30 -10.15 8.52 2.92
C ARG A 30 -11.04 7.30 2.72
N GLU A 31 -12.35 7.52 2.71
CA GLU A 31 -13.38 6.50 2.62
C GLU A 31 -13.39 5.79 1.26
N ASP A 32 -12.80 6.43 0.23
CA ASP A 32 -12.69 5.88 -1.11
C ASP A 32 -11.40 5.07 -1.31
N ILE A 33 -10.42 5.12 -0.38
CA ILE A 33 -9.14 4.43 -0.52
C ILE A 33 -9.31 2.95 -0.19
N ILE A 34 -9.02 2.11 -1.17
CA ILE A 34 -9.03 0.66 -1.06
C ILE A 34 -7.59 0.16 -1.07
N VAL A 35 -7.27 -0.70 -0.10
CA VAL A 35 -5.97 -1.37 0.04
C VAL A 35 -6.21 -2.86 0.08
N GLU A 36 -5.68 -3.56 -0.92
CA GLU A 36 -5.72 -5.01 -1.03
C GLU A 36 -4.31 -5.55 -0.83
N ALA A 37 -4.12 -6.35 0.22
CA ALA A 37 -2.84 -6.96 0.53
C ALA A 37 -2.85 -8.44 0.12
N SER A 38 -1.82 -8.85 -0.63
CA SER A 38 -1.48 -10.23 -0.92
C SER A 38 -0.14 -10.58 -0.28
N GLU A 39 0.28 -11.84 -0.37
CA GLU A 39 1.58 -12.24 0.15
C GLU A 39 2.75 -11.55 -0.56
N ASN A 40 2.59 -11.12 -1.81
CA ASN A 40 3.68 -10.66 -2.67
C ASN A 40 3.51 -9.24 -3.21
N ASP A 41 2.31 -8.68 -3.07
CA ASP A 41 1.99 -7.35 -3.54
C ASP A 41 0.90 -6.68 -2.70
N ILE A 42 0.88 -5.36 -2.75
CA ILE A 42 -0.22 -4.53 -2.26
C ILE A 42 -0.76 -3.71 -3.42
N VAL A 43 -2.07 -3.75 -3.62
CA VAL A 43 -2.79 -2.91 -4.59
C VAL A 43 -3.50 -1.79 -3.82
N VAL A 44 -3.27 -0.55 -4.24
CA VAL A 44 -3.93 0.63 -3.71
C VAL A 44 -4.67 1.33 -4.83
N TYR A 45 -5.96 1.60 -4.63
CA TYR A 45 -6.75 2.37 -5.58
C TYR A 45 -7.87 3.14 -4.89
N THR A 46 -8.51 4.05 -5.61
CA THR A 46 -9.65 4.82 -5.12
C THR A 46 -10.91 4.48 -5.92
N SER A 47 -12.04 4.24 -5.25
CA SER A 47 -13.33 3.93 -5.91
C SER A 47 -14.14 5.17 -6.32
N GLY A 48 -13.84 6.33 -5.74
CA GLY A 48 -14.60 7.57 -5.95
C GLY A 48 -14.43 8.23 -7.34
N LEU A 49 -15.26 9.24 -7.59
CA LEU A 49 -15.15 10.12 -8.77
C LEU A 49 -14.19 11.31 -8.54
N SER A 50 -13.64 11.42 -7.33
CA SER A 50 -12.71 12.47 -6.91
C SER A 50 -11.30 12.22 -7.46
N LYS A 51 -10.24 12.55 -6.71
CA LYS A 51 -8.86 12.31 -7.16
C LYS A 51 -8.63 10.80 -7.25
N ARG A 52 -8.45 10.29 -8.47
CA ARG A 52 -8.26 8.86 -8.70
C ARG A 52 -6.81 8.44 -8.65
N TYR A 53 -6.53 7.37 -7.89
CA TYR A 53 -5.23 6.73 -7.84
C TYR A 53 -5.34 5.24 -8.15
N TYR A 54 -4.27 4.70 -8.72
CA TYR A 54 -4.03 3.26 -8.83
C TYR A 54 -2.54 2.97 -8.70
N LYS A 55 -2.19 1.97 -7.89
CA LYS A 55 -0.82 1.45 -7.76
C LYS A 55 -0.85 -0.01 -7.39
N LYS A 56 -0.07 -0.83 -8.11
CA LYS A 56 0.35 -2.16 -7.66
C LYS A 56 1.79 -2.10 -7.19
N ILE A 57 2.06 -2.63 -6.01
CA ILE A 57 3.35 -2.52 -5.32
C ILE A 57 3.84 -3.92 -5.00
N SER A 58 4.75 -4.44 -5.83
CA SER A 58 5.45 -5.70 -5.56
C SER A 58 6.66 -5.46 -4.66
N PHE A 59 6.97 -6.42 -3.81
CA PHE A 59 8.11 -6.34 -2.89
C PHE A 59 8.90 -7.66 -2.87
N LYS A 60 10.19 -7.57 -2.51
CA LYS A 60 11.14 -8.69 -2.58
C LYS A 60 10.90 -9.80 -1.54
N LYS A 61 10.27 -9.47 -0.41
CA LYS A 61 10.07 -10.39 0.72
C LYS A 61 8.57 -10.56 0.97
N PRO A 62 8.03 -11.79 0.95
CA PRO A 62 6.62 -12.00 1.19
C PRO A 62 6.19 -11.45 2.55
N ILE A 63 4.94 -11.00 2.66
CA ILE A 63 4.34 -10.50 3.90
C ILE A 63 3.28 -11.45 4.42
N LYS A 64 2.82 -11.20 5.65
CA LYS A 64 1.59 -11.76 6.23
C LYS A 64 0.44 -10.77 5.98
N PRO A 65 -0.43 -10.98 4.98
CA PRO A 65 -1.45 -10.00 4.59
C PRO A 65 -2.38 -9.61 5.74
N GLU A 66 -2.72 -10.57 6.60
CA GLU A 66 -3.59 -10.40 7.77
C GLU A 66 -3.03 -9.43 8.82
N THR A 67 -1.73 -9.13 8.77
CA THR A 67 -1.07 -8.17 9.68
C THR A 67 -1.06 -6.75 9.14
N ALA A 68 -1.50 -6.53 7.90
CA ALA A 68 -1.45 -5.24 7.24
C ALA A 68 -2.32 -4.20 7.97
N ARG A 69 -1.74 -3.03 8.22
CA ARG A 69 -2.44 -1.87 8.79
C ARG A 69 -2.16 -0.64 7.93
N ALA A 70 -3.21 0.14 7.67
CA ALA A 70 -3.13 1.35 6.88
C ALA A 70 -3.52 2.58 7.70
N LYS A 71 -2.84 3.70 7.48
CA LYS A 71 -3.16 5.01 8.05
C LYS A 71 -3.06 6.07 6.97
N TYR A 72 -4.09 6.89 6.83
CA TYR A 72 -4.12 8.02 5.90
C TYR A 72 -4.22 9.33 6.65
N ARG A 73 -3.23 10.22 6.50
CA ARG A 73 -3.19 11.53 7.16
C ARG A 73 -2.54 12.55 6.23
N ASN A 74 -3.19 13.71 6.06
CA ASN A 74 -2.67 14.84 5.29
C ASN A 74 -2.20 14.47 3.87
N GLY A 75 -2.97 13.65 3.15
CA GLY A 75 -2.61 13.24 1.79
C GLY A 75 -1.61 12.09 1.71
N VAL A 76 -1.13 11.55 2.83
CA VAL A 76 -0.14 10.47 2.84
C VAL A 76 -0.76 9.19 3.39
N LEU A 77 -0.69 8.11 2.60
CA LEU A 77 -1.07 6.75 3.01
C LEU A 77 0.19 6.01 3.47
N THR A 78 0.17 5.50 4.70
CA THR A 78 1.22 4.62 5.23
C THR A 78 0.63 3.24 5.48
N ILE A 79 1.26 2.21 4.93
CA ILE A 79 0.89 0.80 5.11
C ILE A 79 2.05 0.07 5.77
N ILE A 80 1.77 -0.72 6.80
CA ILE A 80 2.76 -1.52 7.52
C ILE A 80 2.26 -2.96 7.56
N ALA A 81 3.14 -3.93 7.26
CA ALA A 81 2.82 -5.36 7.35
C ALA A 81 4.04 -6.17 7.83
N GLU A 82 3.81 -7.29 8.53
CA GLU A 82 4.87 -8.20 8.92
C GLU A 82 5.42 -8.96 7.72
N VAL A 83 6.75 -9.09 7.66
CA VAL A 83 7.42 -9.95 6.68
C VAL A 83 7.28 -11.41 7.13
N LYS A 84 6.98 -12.31 6.18
CA LYS A 84 7.06 -13.76 6.43
C LYS A 84 8.53 -14.15 6.61
N HIS A 85 8.88 -14.64 7.80
CA HIS A 85 10.16 -15.32 8.00
C HIS A 85 10.08 -16.70 7.35
N ARG A 86 10.93 -16.94 6.34
CA ARG A 86 11.16 -18.31 5.85
C ARG A 86 12.10 -18.98 6.85
N LEU A 87 11.59 -19.95 7.61
CA LEU A 87 12.47 -20.89 8.30
C LEU A 87 13.15 -21.70 7.20
N LEU A 88 14.45 -21.47 7.00
CA LEU A 88 15.28 -22.39 6.26
C LEU A 88 15.49 -23.60 7.19
N PHE A 89 14.73 -24.66 6.97
CA PHE A 89 15.08 -25.95 7.52
C PHE A 89 16.27 -26.46 6.70
N PHE A 90 17.45 -26.46 7.33
CA PHE A 90 18.66 -27.11 6.84
C PHE A 90 18.67 -28.56 7.30
#